data_AF-A0A9J5W608-F1
#
_entry.id   AF-A0A9J5W608-F1
#
_cell.length_a   1.000
_cell.length_b   1.000
_cell.length_c   1.000
_cell.angle_alpha   90.00
_cell.angle_beta   90.00
_cell.angle_gamma   90.00
#
_symmetry.space_group_name_H-M   'P 1'
#
loop_
_entity.id
_entity.type
_entity.pdbx_description
1 polymer ?
#
loop_
_entity_poly.entity_id
_entity_poly.type
_entity_poly.pdbx_seq_one_letter_code
_entity_poly.pdbx_strand_id
1 'polypeptide(L)'
;MDPDRSWMYNRNNPGQAGMIPEFAEGVTRFINHAKTLDDFLTSREKKREEEIAAAKEVENKRYAALQAQLTFLFESGNILPPCPASSDGSDQEGDENDKSDKESEGDENGKFDKESEGDEE
;
A
#
# COMPACT_ATOMS: atom_id res chain seq x y z
N MET A 1 16.22 20.71 6.76
CA MET A 1 17.23 21.61 6.19
C MET A 1 16.78 22.02 4.81
N ASP A 2 16.54 23.31 4.59
CA ASP A 2 16.26 23.79 3.24
C ASP A 2 17.52 23.67 2.36
N PRO A 3 17.38 23.34 1.08
CA PRO A 3 18.53 23.29 0.16
C PRO A 3 19.17 24.67 0.06
N ASP A 4 20.50 24.74 0.13
CA ASP A 4 21.23 26.00 -0.12
C ASP A 4 21.02 26.44 -1.58
N ARG A 5 20.50 27.66 -1.76
CA ARG A 5 20.20 28.27 -3.06
C ARG A 5 21.13 29.43 -3.41
N SER A 6 22.14 29.69 -2.59
CA SER A 6 23.12 30.76 -2.80
C SER A 6 23.87 30.60 -4.13
N TRP A 7 24.02 29.36 -4.60
CA TRP A 7 24.64 29.05 -5.90
C TRP A 7 23.95 29.74 -7.09
N MET A 8 22.61 29.91 -7.03
CA MET A 8 21.84 30.58 -8.09
C MET A 8 22.19 32.07 -8.16
N TYR A 9 22.40 32.70 -7.01
CA TYR A 9 22.85 34.09 -6.94
C TYR A 9 24.30 34.23 -7.41
N ASN A 10 25.20 33.40 -6.86
CA ASN A 10 26.64 33.43 -7.16
C ASN A 10 26.94 33.19 -8.65
N ARG A 11 26.12 32.38 -9.32
CA ARG A 11 26.22 32.14 -10.76
C ARG A 11 26.08 33.42 -11.58
N ASN A 12 25.18 34.32 -11.16
CA ASN A 12 24.83 35.52 -11.92
C ASN A 12 25.53 36.77 -11.39
N ASN A 13 26.02 36.75 -10.14
CA ASN A 13 26.65 37.88 -9.46
C ASN A 13 27.99 37.46 -8.83
N PRO A 14 29.00 37.07 -9.65
CA PRO A 14 30.27 36.61 -9.11
C PRO A 14 30.99 37.72 -8.33
N GLY A 15 31.45 37.41 -7.11
CA GLY A 15 32.20 38.34 -6.26
C GLY A 15 31.37 39.42 -5.57
N GLN A 16 30.05 39.45 -5.77
CA GLN A 16 29.15 40.31 -5.02
C GLN A 16 28.58 39.55 -3.82
N ALA A 17 28.84 40.04 -2.61
CA ALA A 17 28.42 39.38 -1.37
C ALA A 17 27.11 39.93 -0.78
N GLY A 18 26.56 41.02 -1.33
CA GLY A 18 25.31 41.60 -0.86
C GLY A 18 24.09 40.80 -1.35
N MET A 19 23.03 40.75 -0.54
CA MET A 19 21.71 40.19 -0.91
C MET A 19 21.60 38.66 -1.09
N ILE A 20 22.69 37.89 -0.90
CA ILE A 20 22.67 36.42 -1.02
C ILE A 20 21.59 35.77 -0.12
N PRO A 21 21.52 36.07 1.20
CA PRO A 21 20.52 35.42 2.05
C PRO A 21 19.08 35.83 1.69
N GLU A 22 18.83 37.10 1.38
CA GLU A 22 17.52 37.60 0.98
C GLU A 22 17.06 36.98 -0.35
N PHE A 23 17.98 36.83 -1.30
CA PHE A 23 17.71 36.15 -2.56
C PHE A 23 17.39 34.67 -2.31
N ALA A 24 18.23 33.96 -1.56
CA ALA A 24 18.01 32.53 -1.29
C ALA A 24 16.67 32.29 -0.59
N GLU A 25 16.29 33.17 0.35
CA GLU A 25 14.98 33.15 1.00
C GLU A 25 13.85 33.44 0.01
N GLY A 26 13.98 34.46 -0.83
CA GLY A 26 13.01 34.81 -1.86
C GLY A 26 12.75 33.66 -2.83
N VAL A 27 13.80 32.98 -3.32
CA VAL A 27 13.67 31.80 -4.17
C VAL A 27 12.99 30.65 -3.41
N THR A 28 13.29 30.49 -2.12
CA THR A 28 12.63 29.48 -1.27
C THR A 28 11.13 29.71 -1.19
N ARG A 29 10.70 30.95 -0.87
CA ARG A 29 9.28 31.33 -0.85
C ARG A 29 8.62 31.16 -2.22
N PHE A 30 9.28 31.57 -3.30
CA PHE A 30 8.77 31.42 -4.66
C PHE A 30 8.52 29.95 -5.01
N ILE A 31 9.47 29.05 -4.78
CA ILE A 31 9.28 27.62 -5.07
C ILE A 31 8.17 27.02 -4.20
N ASN A 32 8.09 27.41 -2.93
CA ASN A 32 7.04 26.91 -2.05
C ASN A 32 5.66 27.34 -2.53
N HIS A 33 5.50 28.60 -2.95
CA HIS A 33 4.25 29.07 -3.55
C HIS A 33 3.97 28.41 -4.90
N ALA A 34 4.97 28.26 -5.78
CA ALA A 34 4.80 27.58 -7.06
C ALA A 34 4.30 26.13 -6.88
N LYS A 35 4.74 25.45 -5.82
CA LYS A 35 4.28 24.10 -5.45
C LYS A 35 2.82 24.05 -4.99
N THR A 36 2.22 25.17 -4.59
CA THR A 36 0.80 25.24 -4.24
C THR A 36 -0.08 25.57 -5.43
N LEU A 37 0.49 25.92 -6.59
CA LEU A 37 -0.30 26.23 -7.79
C LEU A 37 -0.89 24.95 -8.39
N ASP A 38 -2.12 25.05 -8.87
CA ASP A 38 -2.88 23.92 -9.42
C ASP A 38 -2.15 23.22 -10.56
N ASP A 39 -1.50 23.96 -11.46
CA ASP A 39 -0.72 23.37 -12.56
C ASP A 39 0.36 22.40 -12.06
N PHE A 40 1.01 22.74 -10.95
CA PHE A 40 2.04 21.90 -10.35
C PHE A 40 1.45 20.67 -9.65
N LEU A 41 0.35 20.85 -8.93
CA LEU A 41 -0.35 19.78 -8.23
C LEU A 41 -0.97 18.77 -9.20
N THR A 42 -1.74 19.26 -10.17
CA THR A 42 -2.40 18.44 -11.20
C THR A 42 -1.39 17.65 -12.03
N SER A 43 -0.27 18.26 -12.43
CA SER A 43 0.81 17.56 -13.13
C SER A 43 1.42 16.44 -12.28
N ARG A 44 1.60 16.69 -10.98
CA ARG A 44 2.13 15.69 -10.04
C ARG A 44 1.13 14.56 -9.80
N GLU A 45 -0.15 14.88 -9.66
CA GLU A 45 -1.23 13.90 -9.48
C GLU A 45 -1.36 13.00 -10.69
N LYS A 46 -1.45 13.58 -11.89
CA LYS A 46 -1.49 12.83 -13.14
C LYS A 46 -0.31 11.85 -13.26
N LYS A 47 0.89 12.29 -12.90
CA LYS A 47 2.08 11.42 -12.90
C LYS A 47 1.93 10.26 -11.92
N ARG A 48 1.40 10.48 -10.71
CA ARG A 48 1.15 9.41 -9.73
C ARG A 48 0.08 8.45 -10.21
N GLU A 49 -0.99 8.95 -10.82
CA GLU A 49 -2.05 8.11 -11.37
C GLU A 49 -1.53 7.18 -12.46
N GLU A 50 -0.68 7.68 -13.36
CA GLU A 50 -0.03 6.88 -14.39
C GLU A 50 0.88 5.79 -13.79
N GLU A 51 1.68 6.14 -12.78
CA GLU A 51 2.55 5.18 -12.08
C GLU A 51 1.75 4.08 -11.36
N ILE A 52 0.64 4.46 -10.69
CA ILE A 52 -0.27 3.52 -10.03
C ILE A 52 -0.95 2.62 -11.06
N ALA A 53 -1.42 3.17 -12.18
CA ALA A 53 -2.06 2.41 -13.24
C ALA A 53 -1.08 1.38 -13.83
N ALA A 54 0.16 1.78 -14.11
CA ALA A 54 1.20 0.89 -14.61
C ALA A 54 1.55 -0.22 -13.61
N ALA A 55 1.71 0.12 -12.32
CA ALA A 55 1.98 -0.86 -11.26
C ALA A 55 0.83 -1.87 -11.13
N LYS A 56 -0.42 -1.39 -11.14
CA LYS A 56 -1.62 -2.22 -11.08
C LYS A 56 -1.74 -3.16 -12.29
N GLU A 57 -1.40 -2.69 -13.48
CA GLU A 57 -1.40 -3.52 -14.69
C GLU A 57 -0.40 -4.67 -14.58
N VAL A 58 0.82 -4.40 -14.10
CA VAL A 58 1.85 -5.42 -13.88
C VAL A 58 1.38 -6.46 -12.87
N GLU A 59 0.79 -6.03 -11.75
CA GLU A 59 0.31 -6.94 -10.72
C GLU A 59 -0.88 -7.78 -11.20
N ASN A 60 -1.84 -7.17 -11.89
CA ASN A 60 -2.97 -7.89 -12.49
C ASN A 60 -2.51 -8.98 -13.46
N LYS A 61 -1.48 -8.70 -14.27
CA LYS A 61 -0.89 -9.73 -15.17
C LYS A 61 -0.26 -10.88 -14.39
N ARG A 62 0.40 -10.60 -13.26
CA ARG A 62 0.95 -11.64 -12.38
C ARG A 62 -0.16 -12.50 -11.78
N TYR A 63 -1.23 -11.88 -11.28
CA TYR A 63 -2.39 -12.62 -10.78
C TYR A 63 -3.02 -13.50 -11.87
N ALA A 64 -3.22 -12.96 -13.08
CA ALA A 64 -3.76 -13.73 -14.20
C ALA A 64 -2.87 -14.93 -14.57
N ALA A 65 -1.54 -14.76 -14.57
CA ALA A 65 -0.60 -15.84 -14.85
C ALA A 65 -0.64 -16.94 -13.77
N LEU A 66 -0.71 -16.55 -12.49
CA LEU A 66 -0.83 -17.50 -11.38
C LEU A 66 -2.17 -18.25 -11.42
N GLN A 67 -3.26 -17.54 -11.69
CA GLN A 67 -4.58 -18.14 -11.84
C GLN A 67 -4.59 -19.17 -12.98
N ALA A 68 -4.00 -18.84 -14.13
CA ALA A 68 -3.89 -19.78 -15.25
C ALA A 68 -3.07 -21.04 -14.90
N GLN A 69 -1.97 -20.89 -14.16
CA GLN A 69 -1.16 -22.02 -13.70
C GLN A 69 -1.92 -22.94 -12.75
N LEU A 70 -2.67 -22.37 -11.79
CA LEU A 70 -3.50 -23.12 -10.86
C LEU A 70 -4.62 -23.87 -11.59
N THR A 71 -5.31 -23.21 -12.52
CA THR A 71 -6.36 -23.83 -13.33
C THR A 71 -5.81 -25.00 -14.13
N PHE A 72 -4.66 -24.82 -14.80
CA PHE A 72 -4.01 -25.91 -15.55
C PHE A 72 -3.67 -27.11 -14.66
N LEU A 73 -3.17 -26.86 -13.44
CA LEU A 73 -2.83 -27.92 -12.50
C LEU A 73 -4.09 -28.69 -12.05
N PHE A 74 -5.21 -27.99 -11.84
CA PHE A 74 -6.47 -28.59 -11.43
C PHE A 74 -7.09 -29.43 -12.56
N GLU A 75 -7.11 -28.91 -13.78
CA GLU A 75 -7.63 -29.61 -14.97
C GLU A 75 -6.77 -30.82 -15.36
N SER A 76 -5.46 -30.75 -15.15
CA SER A 76 -4.55 -31.87 -15.43
C SER A 76 -4.62 -33.00 -14.40
N GLY A 77 -5.45 -32.89 -13.36
CA GLY A 77 -5.70 -33.96 -12.39
C GLY A 77 -4.52 -34.29 -11.47
N ASN A 78 -3.54 -33.39 -11.37
CA ASN A 78 -2.26 -33.64 -10.68
C ASN A 78 -2.26 -33.30 -9.18
N ILE A 79 -3.42 -32.93 -8.59
CA ILE A 79 -3.48 -32.38 -7.21
C ILE A 79 -4.21 -33.27 -6.22
N LEU A 80 -5.15 -34.10 -6.65
CA LEU A 80 -5.82 -35.01 -5.73
C LEU A 80 -5.05 -36.33 -5.65
N PRO A 81 -4.53 -36.73 -4.47
CA PRO A 81 -4.15 -38.11 -4.28
C PRO A 81 -5.38 -39.01 -4.58
N PRO A 82 -5.19 -40.20 -5.16
CA PRO A 82 -6.30 -41.11 -5.39
C PRO A 82 -7.05 -41.34 -4.07
N CYS A 83 -8.38 -41.19 -4.09
CA CYS A 83 -9.22 -41.50 -2.94
C CYS A 83 -8.83 -42.89 -2.43
N PRO A 84 -8.54 -43.06 -1.12
CA PRO A 84 -8.24 -44.38 -0.61
C PRO A 84 -9.42 -45.29 -0.94
N ALA A 85 -9.15 -46.35 -1.70
CA ALA A 85 -10.13 -47.40 -1.93
C ALA A 85 -10.64 -47.83 -0.56
N SER A 86 -11.97 -47.93 -0.40
CA SER A 86 -12.58 -48.49 0.81
C SER A 86 -11.88 -49.81 1.12
N SER A 87 -11.04 -49.81 2.14
CA SER A 87 -10.43 -51.02 2.64
C SER A 87 -11.57 -51.84 3.20
N ASP A 88 -12.02 -52.82 2.43
CA ASP A 88 -12.87 -53.91 2.89
C ASP A 88 -12.11 -54.58 4.04
N GLY A 89 -12.45 -54.19 5.27
CA GLY A 89 -11.63 -54.47 6.43
C GLY A 89 -12.32 -54.07 7.73
N SER A 90 -13.47 -54.70 7.95
CA SER A 90 -14.06 -55.12 9.24
C SER A 90 -14.12 -54.13 10.40
N ASP A 91 -15.37 -53.90 10.82
CA ASP A 91 -15.90 -53.46 12.11
C ASP A 91 -14.93 -53.49 13.32
N GLN A 92 -14.84 -52.36 14.05
CA GLN A 92 -14.84 -52.39 15.51
C GLN A 92 -15.16 -51.00 16.13
N GLU A 93 -16.43 -50.87 16.55
CA GLU A 93 -16.95 -50.37 17.83
C GLU A 93 -16.30 -49.16 18.56
N GLY A 94 -17.17 -48.19 18.92
CA GLY A 94 -16.95 -47.17 19.96
C GLY A 94 -16.74 -45.77 19.39
N ASP A 95 -17.43 -44.70 19.77
CA ASP A 95 -18.13 -44.40 21.02
C ASP A 95 -19.10 -43.24 20.74
N GLU A 96 -20.26 -43.26 21.39
CA GLU A 96 -21.34 -42.30 21.25
C GLU A 96 -20.99 -41.03 22.04
N ASN A 97 -20.86 -39.88 21.39
CA ASN A 97 -21.09 -38.62 22.11
C ASN A 97 -21.67 -37.53 21.20
N ASP A 98 -23.00 -37.59 21.13
CA ASP A 98 -23.90 -36.46 21.33
C ASP A 98 -23.24 -35.21 21.97
N LYS A 99 -23.22 -34.08 21.25
CA LYS A 99 -23.80 -32.80 21.70
C LYS A 99 -23.55 -31.64 20.73
N SER A 100 -24.67 -31.23 20.14
CA SER A 100 -25.12 -29.84 19.99
C SER A 100 -24.41 -28.94 18.97
N ASP A 101 -25.10 -28.78 17.84
CA ASP A 101 -25.14 -27.52 17.09
C ASP A 101 -25.35 -26.34 18.04
N LYS A 102 -24.49 -25.34 17.92
CA LYS A 102 -24.77 -24.01 18.46
C LYS A 102 -24.40 -22.99 17.41
N GLU A 103 -25.41 -22.64 16.61
CA GLU A 103 -25.41 -21.44 15.82
C GLU A 103 -25.23 -20.24 16.76
N SER A 104 -24.30 -19.35 16.45
CA SER A 104 -24.22 -18.02 17.05
C SER A 104 -23.97 -17.03 15.93
N GLU A 105 -25.06 -16.44 15.46
CA GLU A 105 -25.10 -15.22 14.66
C GLU A 105 -24.85 -13.98 15.55
N GLY A 106 -24.37 -12.89 14.93
CA GLY A 106 -24.27 -11.53 15.48
C GLY A 106 -22.87 -11.19 16.03
N ASP A 107 -21.97 -10.53 15.29
CA ASP A 107 -21.99 -9.14 14.77
C ASP A 107 -22.09 -8.07 15.88
N GLU A 108 -21.00 -7.32 16.09
CA GLU A 108 -20.90 -5.89 15.76
C GLU A 108 -19.75 -5.18 16.49
N ASN A 109 -19.18 -4.23 15.75
CA ASN A 109 -18.17 -3.23 16.07
C ASN A 109 -18.16 -2.63 17.49
N GLY A 110 -16.97 -2.09 17.84
CA GLY A 110 -16.91 -0.78 18.48
C GLY A 110 -16.08 -0.72 19.77
N LYS A 111 -14.79 -0.42 19.64
CA LYS A 111 -14.07 0.24 20.73
C LYS A 111 -13.18 1.36 20.19
N PHE A 112 -13.83 2.51 20.00
CA PHE A 112 -13.19 3.81 19.97
C PHE A 112 -12.97 4.31 21.42
N ASP A 113 -11.91 5.13 21.52
CA ASP A 113 -11.61 6.18 22.50
C ASP A 113 -11.23 5.84 23.95
N LYS A 114 -9.99 6.23 24.31
CA LYS A 114 -9.79 7.42 25.16
C LYS A 114 -8.33 7.92 25.21
N GLU A 115 -8.17 9.15 24.73
CA GLU A 115 -7.42 10.31 25.27
C GLU A 115 -6.43 10.09 26.43
N SER A 116 -5.23 10.67 26.28
CA SER A 116 -4.67 11.50 27.36
C SER A 116 -3.85 12.64 26.78
N GLU A 117 -4.37 13.83 27.05
CA GLU A 117 -3.80 15.18 26.93
C GLU A 117 -2.89 15.45 28.15
N GLY A 118 -1.96 16.39 28.04
CA GLY A 118 -0.97 16.74 29.07
C GLY A 118 0.16 17.56 28.46
N ASP A 119 -0.08 18.76 27.97
CA ASP A 119 -0.23 20.06 28.67
C ASP A 119 1.10 20.72 29.04
N GLU A 120 1.18 22.01 28.74
CA GLU A 120 2.36 22.87 28.69
C GLU A 120 2.88 23.28 30.08
N GLU A 121 4.21 23.42 30.23
CA GLU A 121 4.85 24.53 30.96
C GLU A 121 6.32 24.72 30.52
#